data_AF-A0A0K6IVJ4-F1
#
_entry.id   AF-A0A0K6IVJ4-F1
#
_cell.length_a   1.000
_cell.length_b   1.000
_cell.length_c   1.000
_cell.angle_alpha   90.00
_cell.angle_beta   90.00
_cell.angle_gamma   90.00
#
_symmetry.space_group_name_H-M   'P 1'
#
loop_
_entity.id
_entity.type
_entity.pdbx_description
1 polymer ?
#
loop_
_entity_poly.entity_id
_entity_poly.type
_entity_poly.pdbx_seq_one_letter_code
_entity_poly.pdbx_strand_id
1 'polypeptide(L)'
;MKDTSRLILTYTMEVSLPEPLQKMPRADLARIVDGLLGDVVHQGLKAVATKRLQGSGIMIHKMQHHVDVERPRREPGQTIPKELLVRAAPHLTDEELAELEARVGNVPFLAEEELEKRLRTQALKLCNDVRLAPVVVRGVRPNDEPLETEAQLNFTHGSVFFDESQRNLRLKANAPVEVLLPGAETPVLGRYLGTTLGGPVVEVPLHLLAPYRDFLLAAWQGGRG
;
A
#
# COMPACT_ATOMS: atom_id res chain seq x y z
N MET A 1 31.02 -40.26 -22.68
CA MET A 1 30.15 -39.16 -22.21
C MET A 1 29.03 -39.78 -21.38
N LYS A 2 28.73 -39.26 -20.19
CA LYS A 2 27.51 -39.67 -19.47
C LYS A 2 26.33 -39.03 -20.18
N ASP A 3 25.47 -39.84 -20.78
CA ASP A 3 24.23 -39.40 -21.41
C ASP A 3 23.19 -39.10 -20.32
N THR A 4 23.31 -37.92 -19.70
CA THR A 4 22.43 -37.50 -18.59
C THR A 4 21.40 -36.51 -19.09
N SER A 5 20.13 -36.93 -19.08
CA SER A 5 18.97 -36.08 -19.35
C SER A 5 18.31 -35.58 -18.07
N ARG A 6 17.71 -34.38 -18.11
CA ARG A 6 16.96 -33.80 -16.98
C ARG A 6 15.46 -34.02 -17.16
N LEU A 7 14.86 -34.84 -16.31
CA LEU A 7 13.41 -35.02 -16.23
C LEU A 7 12.83 -33.95 -15.28
N ILE A 8 11.80 -33.22 -15.72
CA ILE A 8 11.07 -32.23 -14.90
C ILE A 8 9.62 -32.69 -14.80
N LEU A 9 9.14 -32.86 -13.57
CA LEU A 9 7.75 -33.22 -13.26
C LEU A 9 7.18 -32.14 -12.35
N THR A 10 6.08 -31.51 -12.77
CA THR A 10 5.39 -30.46 -12.02
C THR A 10 4.00 -30.94 -11.62
N TYR A 11 3.69 -30.87 -10.33
CA TYR A 11 2.36 -31.17 -9.78
C TYR A 11 1.84 -29.90 -9.11
N THR A 12 0.60 -29.53 -9.42
CA THR A 12 -0.07 -28.37 -8.81
C THR A 12 -1.16 -28.89 -7.89
N MET A 13 -1.18 -28.39 -6.65
CA MET A 13 -2.18 -28.74 -5.64
C MET A 13 -2.92 -27.48 -5.22
N GLU A 14 -4.24 -27.49 -5.33
CA GLU A 14 -5.07 -26.47 -4.71
C GLU A 14 -5.31 -26.83 -3.25
N VAL A 15 -4.91 -25.94 -2.34
CA VAL A 15 -4.96 -26.18 -0.90
C VAL A 15 -5.60 -24.98 -0.21
N SER A 16 -6.40 -25.27 0.82
CA SER A 16 -6.89 -24.22 1.73
C SER A 16 -5.86 -23.98 2.83
N LEU A 17 -5.44 -22.72 3.02
CA LEU A 17 -4.50 -22.34 4.07
C LEU A 17 -5.26 -21.87 5.33
N PRO A 18 -4.83 -22.26 6.54
CA PRO A 18 -5.36 -21.68 7.77
C PRO A 18 -4.95 -20.20 7.90
N GLU A 19 -5.76 -19.40 8.59
CA GLU A 19 -5.61 -17.93 8.68
C GLU A 19 -4.18 -17.45 9.02
N PRO A 20 -3.43 -18.08 9.96
CA PRO A 20 -2.08 -17.65 10.27
C PRO A 20 -1.12 -17.74 9.07
N LEU A 21 -1.29 -18.76 8.21
CA LEU A 21 -0.45 -18.98 7.04
C LEU A 21 -0.83 -18.08 5.86
N GLN A 22 -2.08 -17.62 5.80
CA GLN A 22 -2.55 -16.69 4.76
C GLN A 22 -1.83 -15.33 4.81
N LYS A 23 -1.34 -14.92 5.98
CA LYS A 23 -0.69 -13.61 6.18
C LYS A 23 0.84 -13.64 6.05
N MET A 24 1.44 -14.84 5.89
CA MET A 24 2.91 -14.98 5.87
C MET A 24 3.51 -14.62 4.51
N PRO A 25 4.70 -13.97 4.45
CA PRO A 25 5.42 -13.77 3.20
C PRO A 25 5.61 -15.07 2.42
N ARG A 26 5.55 -15.01 1.08
CA ARG A 26 5.61 -16.21 0.21
C ARG A 26 6.85 -17.08 0.49
N ALA A 27 8.01 -16.47 0.70
CA ALA A 27 9.24 -17.21 0.96
C ALA A 27 9.16 -18.02 2.27
N ASP A 28 8.57 -17.43 3.32
CA ASP A 28 8.37 -18.11 4.60
C ASP A 28 7.29 -19.19 4.50
N LEU A 29 6.22 -18.91 3.76
CA LEU A 29 5.14 -19.85 3.52
C LEU A 29 5.63 -21.08 2.75
N ALA A 30 6.40 -20.89 1.67
CA ALA A 30 6.99 -21.99 0.91
C ALA A 30 7.91 -22.86 1.79
N ARG A 31 8.74 -22.23 2.62
CA ARG A 31 9.61 -22.93 3.57
C ARG A 31 8.83 -23.73 4.62
N ILE A 32 7.75 -23.16 5.15
CA ILE A 32 6.89 -23.84 6.14
C ILE A 32 6.15 -25.01 5.49
N VAL A 33 5.56 -24.81 4.31
CA VAL A 33 4.86 -25.88 3.57
C VAL A 33 5.83 -27.01 3.21
N ASP A 34 7.05 -26.68 2.77
CA ASP A 34 8.10 -27.70 2.52
C ASP A 34 8.43 -28.50 3.78
N GLY A 35 8.60 -27.80 4.92
CA GLY A 35 8.80 -28.44 6.21
C GLY A 35 7.63 -29.32 6.67
N LEU A 36 6.39 -28.93 6.36
CA LEU A 36 5.19 -29.70 6.68
C LEU A 36 5.03 -30.95 5.80
N LEU A 37 5.39 -30.88 4.52
CA LEU A 37 5.49 -32.06 3.66
C LEU A 37 6.56 -33.03 4.20
N GLY A 38 7.69 -32.47 4.63
CA GLY A 38 8.75 -33.19 5.32
C GLY A 38 9.48 -34.23 4.48
N ASP A 39 10.51 -34.83 5.07
CA ASP A 39 11.36 -35.80 4.39
C ASP A 39 10.61 -37.04 3.91
N VAL A 40 9.52 -37.42 4.60
CA VAL A 40 8.75 -38.63 4.28
C VAL A 40 8.11 -38.54 2.89
N VAL A 41 7.53 -37.39 2.53
CA VAL A 41 6.92 -37.19 1.21
C VAL A 41 7.98 -37.21 0.12
N HIS A 42 9.09 -36.49 0.34
CA HIS A 42 10.19 -36.40 -0.63
C HIS A 42 10.90 -37.74 -0.84
N GLN A 43 11.16 -38.49 0.23
CA GLN A 43 11.74 -39.83 0.19
C GLN A 43 10.78 -40.84 -0.45
N GLY A 44 9.49 -40.75 -0.14
CA GLY A 44 8.44 -41.58 -0.76
C GLY A 44 8.38 -41.38 -2.28
N LEU A 45 8.35 -40.12 -2.74
CA LEU A 45 8.40 -39.77 -4.16
C LEU A 45 9.65 -40.33 -4.84
N LYS A 46 10.83 -40.18 -4.20
CA LYS A 46 12.09 -40.74 -4.72
C LYS A 46 12.02 -42.26 -4.85
N ALA A 47 11.52 -42.95 -3.84
CA ALA A 47 11.43 -44.42 -3.83
C ALA A 47 10.50 -44.92 -4.94
N VAL A 48 9.32 -44.31 -5.09
CA VAL A 48 8.34 -44.68 -6.12
C VAL A 48 8.89 -44.40 -7.51
N ALA A 49 9.44 -43.20 -7.75
CA ALA A 49 10.00 -42.83 -9.05
C ALA A 49 11.17 -43.75 -9.44
N THR A 50 12.08 -44.02 -8.50
CA THR A 50 13.22 -44.93 -8.71
C THR A 50 12.73 -46.32 -9.10
N LYS A 51 11.80 -46.90 -8.33
CA LYS A 51 11.25 -48.24 -8.59
C LYS A 51 10.60 -48.35 -9.96
N ARG A 52 9.83 -47.33 -10.36
CA ARG A 52 9.11 -47.34 -11.65
C ARG A 52 10.04 -47.13 -12.84
N LEU A 53 11.01 -46.22 -12.73
CA LEU A 53 11.93 -45.90 -13.82
C LEU A 53 13.03 -46.96 -14.00
N GLN A 54 13.51 -47.57 -12.92
CA GLN A 54 14.51 -48.65 -12.99
C GLN A 54 13.99 -49.87 -13.74
N GLY A 55 12.70 -50.19 -13.63
CA GLY A 55 12.06 -51.26 -14.39
C GLY A 55 12.16 -51.09 -15.91
N SER A 56 12.46 -49.88 -16.39
CA SER A 56 12.68 -49.54 -17.79
C SER A 56 14.13 -49.12 -18.09
N GLY A 57 15.07 -49.42 -17.19
CA GLY A 57 16.50 -49.12 -17.36
C GLY A 57 16.89 -47.66 -17.10
N ILE A 58 15.97 -46.81 -16.64
CA ILE A 58 16.25 -45.40 -16.35
C ILE A 58 16.72 -45.25 -14.90
N MET A 59 17.93 -44.72 -14.71
CA MET A 59 18.56 -44.55 -13.41
C MET A 59 18.46 -43.10 -12.93
N ILE A 60 17.93 -42.89 -11.73
CA ILE A 60 17.92 -41.56 -11.09
C ILE A 60 19.25 -41.35 -10.36
N HIS A 61 20.09 -40.45 -10.87
CA HIS A 61 21.38 -40.12 -10.25
C HIS A 61 21.29 -39.01 -9.20
N LYS A 62 20.35 -38.08 -9.37
CA LYS A 62 20.11 -36.94 -8.49
C LYS A 62 18.65 -36.57 -8.55
N MET A 63 18.07 -36.25 -7.38
CA MET A 63 16.73 -35.70 -7.28
C MET A 63 16.81 -34.41 -6.48
N GLN A 64 16.18 -33.36 -6.99
CA GLN A 64 15.99 -32.09 -6.31
C GLN A 64 14.49 -31.82 -6.27
N HIS A 65 13.98 -31.34 -5.14
CA HIS A 65 12.62 -30.87 -5.01
C HIS A 65 12.62 -29.35 -4.85
N HIS A 66 11.53 -28.73 -5.24
CA HIS A 66 11.26 -27.32 -5.02
C HIS A 66 9.80 -27.20 -4.64
N VAL A 67 9.54 -26.61 -3.48
CA VAL A 67 8.20 -26.27 -3.04
C VAL A 67 8.03 -24.78 -3.20
N ASP A 68 6.95 -24.40 -3.85
CA ASP A 68 6.55 -23.02 -4.04
C ASP A 68 5.06 -22.92 -3.78
N VAL A 69 4.62 -21.73 -3.37
CA VAL A 69 3.22 -21.46 -3.08
C VAL A 69 2.78 -20.27 -3.90
N GLU A 70 1.87 -20.53 -4.84
CA GLU A 70 1.18 -19.49 -5.56
C GLU A 70 -0.06 -19.07 -4.78
N ARG A 71 -0.25 -17.75 -4.65
CA ARG A 71 -1.48 -17.20 -4.11
C ARG A 71 -2.43 -16.88 -5.25
N PRO A 72 -3.76 -16.98 -5.04
CA PRO A 72 -4.72 -16.53 -6.03
C PRO A 72 -4.41 -15.08 -6.38
N ARG A 73 -4.08 -14.86 -7.66
CA ARG A 73 -3.96 -13.52 -8.22
C ARG A 73 -5.37 -12.99 -8.41
N ARG A 74 -5.50 -11.66 -8.36
CA ARG A 74 -6.72 -11.04 -8.86
C ARG A 74 -7.00 -11.52 -10.29
N GLU A 75 -8.26 -11.84 -10.57
CA GLU A 75 -8.66 -12.33 -11.89
C GLU A 75 -8.29 -11.30 -12.98
N PRO A 76 -7.77 -11.75 -14.13
CA PRO A 76 -7.52 -10.87 -15.26
C PRO A 76 -8.80 -10.10 -15.64
N GLY A 77 -8.73 -8.77 -15.62
CA GLY A 77 -9.87 -7.89 -15.95
C GLY A 77 -10.64 -7.34 -14.75
N GLN A 78 -10.36 -7.79 -13.51
CA GLN A 78 -10.87 -7.10 -12.32
C GLN A 78 -10.05 -5.84 -12.03
N THR A 79 -10.69 -4.68 -12.13
CA THR A 79 -10.11 -3.37 -11.81
C THR A 79 -10.12 -3.09 -10.31
N ILE A 80 -9.22 -2.24 -9.83
CA ILE A 80 -9.26 -1.72 -8.45
C ILE A 80 -10.35 -0.65 -8.43
N PRO A 81 -11.35 -0.74 -7.53
CA PRO A 81 -12.36 0.31 -7.37
C PRO A 81 -11.70 1.69 -7.25
N LYS A 82 -12.19 2.66 -8.01
CA LYS A 82 -11.63 4.03 -8.03
C LYS A 82 -11.60 4.63 -6.63
N GLU A 83 -12.60 4.31 -5.81
CA GLU A 83 -12.72 4.76 -4.43
C GLU A 83 -11.54 4.30 -3.57
N LEU A 84 -11.04 3.08 -3.77
CA LEU A 84 -9.85 2.58 -3.05
C LEU A 84 -8.57 3.25 -3.53
N LEU A 85 -8.46 3.49 -4.84
CA LEU A 85 -7.34 4.23 -5.43
C LEU A 85 -7.29 5.66 -4.89
N VAL A 86 -8.42 6.36 -4.89
CA VAL A 86 -8.57 7.73 -4.37
C VAL A 86 -8.32 7.79 -2.86
N ARG A 87 -8.83 6.82 -2.09
CA ARG A 87 -8.59 6.77 -0.63
C ARG A 87 -7.10 6.64 -0.30
N ALA A 88 -6.38 5.80 -1.05
CA ALA A 88 -4.96 5.58 -0.85
C ALA A 88 -4.08 6.72 -1.40
N ALA A 89 -4.54 7.41 -2.45
CA ALA A 89 -3.75 8.38 -3.19
C ALA A 89 -4.62 9.55 -3.68
N PRO A 90 -5.20 10.36 -2.77
CA PRO A 90 -6.11 11.44 -3.14
C PRO A 90 -5.41 12.54 -3.93
N HIS A 91 -4.08 12.56 -3.94
CA HIS A 91 -3.29 13.55 -4.65
C HIS A 91 -3.13 13.30 -6.15
N LEU A 92 -3.41 12.10 -6.64
CA LEU A 92 -3.20 11.73 -8.04
C LEU A 92 -4.36 12.17 -8.94
N THR A 93 -4.07 12.60 -10.17
CA THR A 93 -5.06 12.87 -11.22
C THR A 93 -5.68 11.57 -11.76
N ASP A 94 -6.74 11.65 -12.55
CA ASP A 94 -7.40 10.43 -13.09
C ASP A 94 -6.46 9.60 -13.99
N GLU A 95 -5.61 10.28 -14.76
CA GLU A 95 -4.57 9.64 -15.58
C GLU A 95 -3.54 8.92 -14.70
N GLU A 96 -3.10 9.56 -13.61
CA GLU A 96 -2.15 8.97 -12.67
C GLU A 96 -2.77 7.82 -11.86
N LEU A 97 -4.08 7.86 -11.56
CA LEU A 97 -4.77 6.73 -10.94
C LEU A 97 -4.83 5.52 -11.87
N ALA A 98 -5.04 5.74 -13.18
CA ALA A 98 -4.99 4.66 -14.16
C ALA A 98 -3.57 4.07 -14.27
N GLU A 99 -2.52 4.89 -14.22
CA GLU A 99 -1.14 4.39 -14.17
C GLU A 99 -0.84 3.63 -12.86
N LEU A 100 -1.33 4.13 -11.72
CA LEU A 100 -1.19 3.45 -10.43
C LEU A 100 -1.81 2.05 -10.46
N GLU A 101 -3.04 1.96 -10.99
CA GLU A 101 -3.73 0.69 -11.16
C GLU A 101 -2.92 -0.28 -12.03
N ALA A 102 -2.43 0.19 -13.19
CA ALA A 102 -1.61 -0.61 -14.09
C ALA A 102 -0.30 -1.07 -13.45
N ARG A 103 0.37 -0.21 -12.66
CA ARG A 103 1.63 -0.53 -11.94
C ARG A 103 1.42 -1.56 -10.82
N VAL A 104 0.28 -1.52 -10.15
CA VAL A 104 -0.08 -2.52 -9.14
C VAL A 104 -0.37 -3.84 -9.84
N GLY A 105 -1.13 -3.81 -10.95
CA GLY A 105 -1.39 -4.97 -11.80
C GLY A 105 -2.16 -6.08 -11.09
N ASN A 106 -2.00 -7.32 -11.57
CA ASN A 106 -2.66 -8.51 -11.01
C ASN A 106 -1.94 -9.01 -9.75
N VAL A 107 -1.95 -8.20 -8.69
CA VAL A 107 -1.45 -8.62 -7.38
C VAL A 107 -2.25 -9.81 -6.84
N PRO A 108 -1.63 -10.65 -5.99
CA PRO A 108 -2.36 -11.58 -5.14
C PRO A 108 -3.52 -10.90 -4.41
N PHE A 109 -4.56 -11.65 -4.07
CA PHE A 109 -5.59 -11.15 -3.16
C PHE A 109 -4.92 -10.75 -1.84
N LEU A 110 -4.92 -9.44 -1.55
CA LEU A 110 -4.45 -8.87 -0.30
C LEU A 110 -5.66 -8.53 0.55
N ALA A 111 -5.51 -8.56 1.87
CA ALA A 111 -6.48 -7.90 2.74
C ALA A 111 -6.58 -6.41 2.35
N GLU A 112 -7.75 -5.79 2.54
CA GLU A 112 -8.00 -4.41 2.10
C GLU A 112 -6.95 -3.42 2.64
N GLU A 113 -6.54 -3.56 3.91
CA GLU A 113 -5.51 -2.73 4.53
C GLU A 113 -4.12 -2.90 3.89
N GLU A 114 -3.74 -4.13 3.52
CA GLU A 114 -2.48 -4.42 2.84
C GLU A 114 -2.50 -3.88 1.40
N LEU A 115 -3.64 -3.98 0.73
CA LEU A 115 -3.85 -3.39 -0.58
C LEU A 115 -3.70 -1.87 -0.50
N GLU A 116 -4.33 -1.21 0.47
CA GLU A 116 -4.25 0.24 0.66
C GLU A 116 -2.80 0.71 0.92
N LYS A 117 -2.06 0.04 1.81
CA LYS A 117 -0.64 0.34 2.05
C LYS A 117 0.21 0.19 0.79
N ARG A 118 -0.07 -0.84 -0.01
CA ARG A 118 0.64 -1.08 -1.27
C ARG A 118 0.30 -0.02 -2.32
N LEU A 119 -0.98 0.31 -2.47
CA LEU A 119 -1.46 1.39 -3.33
C LEU A 119 -0.77 2.70 -2.99
N ARG A 120 -0.77 3.07 -1.71
CA ARG A 120 -0.08 4.27 -1.22
C ARG A 120 1.42 4.26 -1.54
N THR A 121 2.09 3.13 -1.30
CA THR A 121 3.52 2.98 -1.59
C THR A 121 3.83 3.16 -3.07
N GLN A 122 3.01 2.60 -3.95
CA GLN A 122 3.20 2.73 -5.40
C GLN A 122 2.82 4.13 -5.90
N ALA A 123 1.78 4.74 -5.33
CA ALA A 123 1.37 6.10 -5.64
C ALA A 123 2.50 7.10 -5.37
N LEU A 124 3.19 6.98 -4.22
CA LEU A 124 4.34 7.82 -3.90
C LEU A 124 5.54 7.57 -4.80
N LYS A 125 5.73 6.34 -5.32
CA LYS A 125 6.77 6.06 -6.34
C LYS A 125 6.40 6.61 -7.72
N LEU A 126 5.11 6.74 -8.00
CA LEU A 126 4.60 7.29 -9.24
C LEU A 126 4.72 8.82 -9.26
N CYS A 127 4.16 9.48 -8.25
CA CYS A 127 4.25 10.92 -8.08
C CYS A 127 4.40 11.25 -6.60
N ASN A 128 5.54 11.86 -6.25
CA ASN A 128 5.84 12.37 -4.92
C ASN A 128 5.93 13.91 -4.88
N ASP A 129 5.40 14.58 -5.91
CA ASP A 129 5.44 16.03 -5.97
C ASP A 129 4.63 16.61 -4.81
N VAL A 130 5.13 17.71 -4.26
CA VAL A 130 4.41 18.47 -3.24
C VAL A 130 3.25 19.20 -3.94
N ARG A 131 2.03 18.70 -3.74
CA ARG A 131 0.81 19.33 -4.27
C ARG A 131 0.14 20.11 -3.15
N LEU A 132 0.09 21.42 -3.33
CA LEU A 132 -0.43 22.37 -2.34
C LEU A 132 -1.80 22.88 -2.76
N ALA A 133 -2.70 22.97 -1.79
CA ALA A 133 -3.98 23.66 -1.91
C ALA A 133 -4.12 24.68 -0.76
N PRO A 134 -4.63 25.89 -1.02
CA PRO A 134 -4.90 26.86 0.03
C PRO A 134 -6.00 26.33 0.97
N VAL A 135 -5.80 26.51 2.27
CA VAL A 135 -6.75 26.10 3.31
C VAL A 135 -6.83 27.16 4.40
N VAL A 136 -7.91 27.11 5.17
CA VAL A 136 -8.03 27.89 6.42
C VAL A 136 -7.98 26.95 7.60
N VAL A 137 -7.12 27.24 8.56
CA VAL A 137 -6.99 26.48 9.81
C VAL A 137 -7.70 27.24 10.92
N ARG A 138 -8.62 26.56 11.59
CA ARG A 138 -9.31 27.05 12.79
C ARG A 138 -8.91 26.22 14.00
N GLY A 139 -8.66 26.90 15.10
CA GLY A 139 -8.31 26.25 16.35
C GLY A 139 -8.35 27.24 17.50
N VAL A 140 -7.67 26.89 18.59
CA VAL A 140 -7.62 27.70 19.80
C VAL A 140 -6.16 27.88 20.22
N ARG A 141 -5.81 29.06 20.70
CA ARG A 141 -4.50 29.38 21.26
C ARG A 141 -4.36 28.84 22.69
N PRO A 142 -3.12 28.75 23.25
CA PRO A 142 -2.92 28.30 24.63
C PRO A 142 -3.66 29.12 25.70
N ASN A 143 -3.98 30.38 25.42
CA ASN A 143 -4.77 31.29 26.27
C ASN A 143 -6.29 31.19 26.04
N ASP A 144 -6.75 30.14 25.34
CA ASP A 144 -8.16 29.91 25.03
C ASP A 144 -8.81 30.90 24.05
N GLU A 145 -8.02 31.76 23.41
CA GLU A 145 -8.51 32.62 22.32
C GLU A 145 -8.69 31.84 21.02
N PRO A 146 -9.80 32.07 20.27
CA PRO A 146 -9.98 31.46 18.96
C PRO A 146 -8.92 31.97 17.98
N LEU A 147 -8.52 31.10 17.07
CA LEU A 147 -7.56 31.38 16.01
C LEU A 147 -8.12 30.90 14.68
N GLU A 148 -8.06 31.77 13.69
CA GLU A 148 -8.29 31.46 12.28
C GLU A 148 -7.11 31.99 11.48
N THR A 149 -6.54 31.16 10.61
CA THR A 149 -5.35 31.53 9.83
C THR A 149 -5.31 30.81 8.49
N GLU A 150 -4.83 31.49 7.46
CA GLU A 150 -4.57 30.87 6.16
C GLU A 150 -3.30 30.01 6.22
N ALA A 151 -3.32 28.90 5.48
CA ALA A 151 -2.22 27.95 5.37
C ALA A 151 -2.28 27.22 4.01
N GLN A 152 -1.31 26.34 3.75
CA GLN A 152 -1.24 25.50 2.55
C GLN A 152 -1.25 24.01 2.94
N LEU A 153 -2.22 23.25 2.45
CA LEU A 153 -2.28 21.80 2.65
C LEU A 153 -1.49 21.08 1.55
N ASN A 154 -0.48 20.33 1.95
CA ASN A 154 0.18 19.33 1.12
C ASN A 154 -0.65 18.05 1.09
N PHE A 155 -1.61 17.96 0.16
CA PHE A 155 -2.51 16.82 0.08
C PHE A 155 -1.84 15.55 -0.48
N THR A 156 -0.58 15.64 -0.93
CA THR A 156 0.27 14.46 -1.16
C THR A 156 0.56 13.73 0.15
N HIS A 157 0.79 14.46 1.26
CA HIS A 157 1.24 13.88 2.54
C HIS A 157 0.28 14.11 3.71
N GLY A 158 -0.69 15.01 3.57
CA GLY A 158 -1.59 15.45 4.62
C GLY A 158 -1.02 16.54 5.53
N SER A 159 0.18 17.05 5.28
CA SER A 159 0.79 18.08 6.14
C SER A 159 0.31 19.49 5.81
N VAL A 160 0.04 20.31 6.82
CA VAL A 160 -0.30 21.73 6.65
C VAL A 160 0.95 22.58 6.85
N PHE A 161 1.23 23.46 5.90
CA PHE A 161 2.32 24.42 5.93
C PHE A 161 1.78 25.82 6.22
N PHE A 162 2.39 26.47 7.20
CA PHE A 162 2.08 27.84 7.58
C PHE A 162 3.11 28.78 6.97
N ASP A 163 2.70 30.03 6.74
CA ASP A 163 3.60 31.05 6.20
C ASP A 163 4.72 31.38 7.21
N GLU A 164 5.84 31.89 6.71
CA GLU A 164 6.97 32.31 7.55
C GLU A 164 6.57 33.37 8.60
N SER A 165 5.67 34.29 8.25
CA SER A 165 5.12 35.27 9.19
C SER A 165 4.37 34.62 10.37
N GLN A 166 3.95 33.37 10.22
CA GLN A 166 3.17 32.61 11.19
C GLN A 166 4.03 31.61 12.02
N ARG A 167 5.37 31.61 11.90
CA ARG A 167 6.26 30.70 12.67
C ARG A 167 6.06 30.77 14.19
N ASN A 168 5.63 31.93 14.71
CA ASN A 168 5.40 32.14 16.14
C ASN A 168 3.99 31.76 16.61
N LEU A 169 3.12 31.32 15.68
CA LEU A 169 1.78 30.86 16.00
C LEU A 169 1.84 29.61 16.89
N ARG A 170 0.94 29.54 17.88
CA ARG A 170 0.82 28.39 18.79
C ARG A 170 -0.64 27.98 18.88
N LEU A 171 -0.88 26.68 18.67
CA LEU A 171 -2.18 26.04 18.92
C LEU A 171 -2.16 25.36 20.29
N LYS A 172 -3.32 25.29 20.95
CA LYS A 172 -3.51 24.60 22.22
C LYS A 172 -3.40 23.09 22.00
N ALA A 173 -2.56 22.43 22.79
CA ALA A 173 -2.42 20.98 22.74
C ALA A 173 -3.75 20.30 23.10
N ASN A 174 -4.07 19.19 22.43
CA ASN A 174 -5.29 18.40 22.60
C ASN A 174 -6.62 19.14 22.33
N ALA A 175 -6.57 20.38 21.82
CA ALA A 175 -7.76 21.06 21.29
C ALA A 175 -8.04 20.59 19.85
N PRO A 176 -9.31 20.57 19.41
CA PRO A 176 -9.64 20.29 18.02
C PRO A 176 -9.01 21.34 17.11
N VAL A 177 -8.48 20.89 15.97
CA VAL A 177 -8.03 21.76 14.90
C VAL A 177 -8.84 21.41 13.66
N GLU A 178 -9.53 22.40 13.14
CA GLU A 178 -10.36 22.29 11.95
C GLU A 178 -9.58 22.83 10.75
N VAL A 179 -9.64 22.11 9.64
CA VAL A 179 -9.05 22.53 8.37
C VAL A 179 -10.17 22.66 7.36
N LEU A 180 -10.42 23.88 6.89
CA LEU A 180 -11.39 24.15 5.85
C LEU A 180 -10.71 23.97 4.50
N LEU A 181 -11.18 22.96 3.76
CA LEU A 181 -10.70 22.64 2.42
C LEU A 181 -11.43 23.47 1.36
N PRO A 182 -10.82 23.72 0.19
CA PRO A 182 -11.53 24.28 -0.95
C PRO A 182 -12.78 23.48 -1.29
N GLY A 183 -13.91 24.17 -1.46
CA GLY A 183 -15.19 23.54 -1.84
C GLY A 183 -15.87 22.70 -0.75
N ALA A 184 -15.30 22.62 0.47
CA ALA A 184 -15.92 21.88 1.57
C ALA A 184 -16.91 22.75 2.35
N GLU A 185 -18.13 22.25 2.58
CA GLU A 185 -19.11 22.90 3.47
C GLU A 185 -18.79 22.69 4.95
N THR A 186 -18.15 21.55 5.27
CA THR A 186 -17.76 21.17 6.63
C THR A 186 -16.24 21.06 6.76
N PRO A 187 -15.65 21.54 7.87
CA PRO A 187 -14.22 21.38 8.10
C PRO A 187 -13.85 19.91 8.29
N VAL A 188 -12.64 19.54 7.89
CA VAL A 188 -12.04 18.25 8.25
C VAL A 188 -11.20 18.41 9.52
N LEU A 189 -11.17 17.37 10.35
CA LEU A 189 -10.38 17.40 11.58
C LEU A 189 -8.90 17.15 11.27
N GLY A 190 -8.09 18.14 11.59
CA GLY A 190 -6.64 18.04 11.64
C GLY A 190 -6.15 17.60 13.03
N ARG A 191 -4.94 17.07 13.05
CA ARG A 191 -4.21 16.70 14.26
C ARG A 191 -3.05 17.65 14.46
N TYR A 192 -3.07 18.38 15.57
CA TYR A 192 -1.94 19.18 16.00
C TYR A 192 -0.89 18.29 16.66
N LEU A 193 0.33 18.29 16.11
CA LEU A 193 1.46 17.48 16.58
C LEU A 193 2.46 18.26 17.43
N GLY A 194 2.18 19.53 17.67
CA GLY A 194 3.06 20.44 18.41
C GLY A 194 3.65 21.51 17.50
N THR A 195 4.69 22.17 17.99
CA THR A 195 5.34 23.28 17.30
C THR A 195 6.82 22.98 17.12
N THR A 196 7.35 23.33 15.95
CA THR A 196 8.79 23.27 15.65
C THR A 196 9.35 24.68 15.42
N LEU A 197 10.64 24.78 15.10
CA LEU A 197 11.26 26.04 14.63
C LEU A 197 10.58 26.60 13.37
N GLY A 198 9.89 25.73 12.60
CA GLY A 198 9.10 26.10 11.43
C GLY A 198 7.70 26.61 11.74
N GLY A 199 7.26 26.58 12.99
CA GLY A 199 5.88 26.89 13.39
C GLY A 199 5.06 25.65 13.75
N PRO A 200 3.72 25.80 13.83
CA PRO A 200 2.83 24.72 14.21
C PRO A 200 2.84 23.59 13.17
N VAL A 201 2.76 22.35 13.66
CA VAL A 201 2.67 21.15 12.82
C VAL A 201 1.27 20.59 12.93
N VAL A 202 0.53 20.65 11.82
CA VAL A 202 -0.83 20.11 11.70
C VAL A 202 -0.86 19.10 10.57
N GLU A 203 -1.47 17.94 10.81
CA GLU A 203 -1.67 16.90 9.81
C GLU A 203 -3.14 16.56 9.63
N VAL A 204 -3.58 16.37 8.39
CA VAL A 204 -4.90 15.86 8.04
C VAL A 204 -4.76 14.43 7.54
N PRO A 205 -5.45 13.45 8.14
CA PRO A 205 -5.45 12.08 7.65
C PRO A 205 -5.88 12.00 6.18
N LEU A 206 -5.11 11.31 5.34
CA LEU A 206 -5.33 11.25 3.89
C LEU A 206 -6.71 10.73 3.49
N HIS A 207 -7.26 9.76 4.23
CA HIS A 207 -8.60 9.23 3.97
C HIS A 207 -9.71 10.27 4.13
N LEU A 208 -9.50 11.33 4.92
CA LEU A 208 -10.43 12.45 5.07
C LEU A 208 -10.35 13.44 3.89
N LEU A 209 -9.26 13.40 3.11
CA LEU A 209 -9.08 14.24 1.91
C LEU A 209 -9.73 13.63 0.67
N ALA A 210 -9.88 12.31 0.64
CA ALA A 210 -10.41 11.56 -0.50
C ALA A 210 -11.74 12.09 -1.06
N PRO A 211 -12.76 12.46 -0.24
CA PRO A 211 -14.01 13.03 -0.73
C PRO A 211 -13.84 14.38 -1.44
N TYR A 212 -12.77 15.11 -1.14
CA TYR A 212 -12.51 16.47 -1.65
C TYR A 212 -11.43 16.51 -2.73
N ARG A 213 -11.00 15.34 -3.22
CA ARG A 213 -9.93 15.19 -4.20
C ARG A 213 -10.05 16.17 -5.37
N ASP A 214 -11.22 16.22 -6.00
CA ASP A 214 -11.37 16.98 -7.24
C ASP A 214 -11.25 18.49 -6.98
N PHE A 215 -11.74 18.97 -5.83
CA PHE A 215 -11.55 20.36 -5.40
C PHE A 215 -10.09 20.68 -5.09
N LEU A 216 -9.38 19.76 -4.42
CA LEU A 216 -7.95 19.91 -4.11
C LEU A 216 -7.09 19.94 -5.38
N LEU A 217 -7.37 19.06 -6.33
CA LEU A 217 -6.72 19.03 -7.64
C LEU A 217 -7.00 20.30 -8.43
N ALA A 218 -8.25 20.76 -8.47
CA ALA A 218 -8.62 22.00 -9.14
C ALA A 218 -7.91 23.21 -8.52
N ALA A 219 -7.84 23.29 -7.18
CA ALA A 219 -7.15 24.38 -6.48
C ALA A 219 -5.64 24.38 -6.78
N TRP A 220 -5.01 23.20 -6.78
CA TRP A 220 -3.60 23.05 -7.12
C TRP A 220 -3.29 23.42 -8.57
N GLN A 221 -4.13 23.00 -9.52
CA GLN A 221 -3.96 23.31 -10.93
C GLN A 221 -4.24 24.79 -11.24
N GLY A 222 -5.23 25.39 -10.56
CA GLY A 222 -5.58 26.80 -10.70
C GLY A 222 -4.51 27.75 -10.15
N GLY A 223 -3.78 27.34 -9.11
CA GLY A 223 -2.64 28.11 -8.56
C GLY A 223 -1.35 28.05 -9.38
N ARG A 224 -1.33 27.31 -10.49
CA ARG A 224 -0.19 27.25 -11.44
C ARG A 224 -0.32 28.26 -12.60
N GLY A 225 -1.39 29.07 -12.63
CA GLY A 225 -1.65 30.11 -13.62
C GLY A 225 -1.02 31.46 -13.28
#